data_AF-A0A6I3E2A3-F1
#
_entry.id   AF-A0A6I3E2A3-F1
#
_cell.length_a   1.000
_cell.length_b   1.000
_cell.length_c   1.000
_cell.angle_alpha   90.00
_cell.angle_beta   90.00
_cell.angle_gamma   90.00
#
_symmetry.space_group_name_H-M   'P 1'
#
loop_
_entity.id
_entity.type
_entity.pdbx_description
1 polymer ?
#
loop_
_entity_poly.entity_id
_entity_poly.type
_entity_poly.pdbx_seq_one_letter_code
_entity_poly.pdbx_strand_id
1 'polypeptide(L)'
;MTTPIERPWTDTKKSPKDRIALLMAEMTLEEKMGQLGSIWYEFALFAPASEDKEESLVDNVPIFEKVAQPLTWEVATKNGLGQFTRPFGTKPIAAADGARKIIEWQKRLVKETRLGIPAIVHEECLTGFTTLGATSFPTPLGLAATFDEKVIEKVSAAMGRD
;
A
#
# COMPACT_ATOMS: atom_id res chain seq x y z
N MET A 1 19.60 21.22 -16.08
CA MET A 1 18.95 21.83 -14.89
C MET A 1 17.45 21.76 -15.13
N THR A 2 16.73 20.93 -14.40
CA THR A 2 15.27 20.81 -14.49
C THR A 2 14.64 21.98 -13.73
N THR A 3 13.85 22.80 -14.42
CA THR A 3 13.07 23.87 -13.80
C THR A 3 12.15 23.28 -12.72
N PRO A 4 12.06 23.86 -11.51
CA PRO A 4 11.11 23.40 -10.51
C PRO A 4 9.70 23.44 -11.08
N ILE A 5 9.04 22.29 -11.13
CA ILE A 5 7.64 22.22 -11.55
C ILE A 5 6.80 22.85 -10.45
N GLU A 6 6.02 23.87 -10.79
CA GLU A 6 5.02 24.43 -9.89
C GLU A 6 3.98 23.35 -9.58
N ARG A 7 3.59 23.19 -8.31
CA ARG A 7 2.68 22.12 -7.87
C ARG A 7 1.34 22.68 -7.37
N PRO A 8 0.53 23.36 -8.20
CA PRO A 8 -0.71 23.99 -7.74
C PRO A 8 -1.75 23.00 -7.18
N TRP A 9 -1.63 21.71 -7.48
CA TRP A 9 -2.47 20.65 -6.90
C TRP A 9 -2.17 20.34 -5.41
N THR A 10 -1.08 20.87 -4.84
CA THR A 10 -0.80 20.75 -3.40
C THR A 10 -1.44 21.87 -2.56
N ASP A 11 -2.02 22.89 -3.21
CA ASP A 11 -2.72 23.99 -2.52
C ASP A 11 -4.03 23.49 -1.87
N THR A 12 -4.01 23.35 -0.54
CA THR A 12 -5.15 22.88 0.24
C THR A 12 -6.30 23.89 0.33
N LYS A 13 -6.13 25.12 -0.18
CA LYS A 13 -7.23 26.10 -0.32
C LYS A 13 -8.13 25.81 -1.52
N LYS A 14 -7.67 25.01 -2.49
CA LYS A 14 -8.48 24.58 -3.64
C LYS A 14 -9.32 23.36 -3.29
N SER A 15 -10.44 23.18 -3.98
CA SER A 15 -11.28 21.99 -3.78
C SER A 15 -10.51 20.72 -4.18
N PRO A 16 -10.84 19.55 -3.60
CA PRO A 16 -10.26 18.28 -4.05
C PRO A 16 -10.44 18.05 -5.56
N LYS A 17 -11.60 18.44 -6.12
CA LYS A 17 -11.88 18.30 -7.55
C LYS A 17 -10.94 19.14 -8.41
N ASP A 18 -10.68 20.39 -8.02
CA ASP A 18 -9.77 21.28 -8.76
C ASP A 18 -8.32 20.80 -8.65
N ARG A 19 -7.91 20.33 -7.47
CA ARG A 19 -6.57 19.75 -7.26
C ARG A 19 -6.36 18.50 -8.12
N ILE A 20 -7.37 17.63 -8.21
CA ILE A 20 -7.35 16.46 -9.08
C ILE A 20 -7.25 16.88 -10.54
N ALA A 21 -8.06 17.85 -10.99
CA ALA A 21 -8.04 18.31 -12.37
C ALA A 21 -6.67 18.90 -12.76
N LEU A 22 -6.07 19.72 -11.89
CA LEU A 22 -4.73 20.28 -12.07
C LEU A 22 -3.66 19.18 -12.15
N LEU A 23 -3.71 18.20 -11.25
CA LEU A 23 -2.76 17.08 -11.26
C LEU A 23 -2.92 16.21 -12.53
N MET A 24 -4.15 15.86 -12.89
CA MET A 24 -4.45 15.00 -14.04
C MET A 24 -4.09 15.65 -15.39
N ALA A 25 -4.11 16.98 -15.46
CA ALA A 25 -3.66 17.75 -16.62
C ALA A 25 -2.14 17.68 -16.81
N GLU A 26 -1.38 17.59 -15.71
CA GLU A 26 0.08 17.49 -15.72
C GLU A 26 0.59 16.06 -15.97
N MET A 27 -0.24 15.04 -15.76
CA MET A 27 0.13 13.63 -15.89
C MET A 27 0.22 13.15 -17.33
N THR A 28 1.29 12.43 -17.66
CA THR A 28 1.36 11.61 -18.88
C THR A 28 0.45 10.39 -18.78
N LEU A 29 0.27 9.66 -19.89
CA LEU A 29 -0.49 8.41 -19.88
C LEU A 29 0.19 7.36 -18.99
N GLU A 30 1.52 7.27 -19.06
CA GLU A 30 2.32 6.32 -18.29
C GLU A 30 2.24 6.61 -16.78
N GLU A 31 2.19 7.89 -16.39
CA GLU A 31 2.01 8.27 -14.99
C GLU A 31 0.61 7.95 -14.48
N LYS A 32 -0.43 8.12 -15.32
CA LYS A 32 -1.79 7.68 -15.01
C LYS A 32 -1.83 6.16 -14.83
N MET A 33 -1.18 5.41 -15.71
CA MET A 33 -1.05 3.95 -15.58
C MET A 33 -0.30 3.56 -14.30
N GLY A 34 0.76 4.29 -13.93
CA GLY A 34 1.50 4.06 -12.68
C GLY A 34 0.62 4.16 -11.43
N GLN A 35 -0.36 5.07 -11.42
CA GLN A 35 -1.32 5.19 -10.30
C GLN A 35 -2.31 4.02 -10.20
N LEU A 36 -2.47 3.22 -11.25
CA LEU A 36 -3.30 2.01 -11.22
C LEU A 36 -2.49 0.77 -10.82
N GLY A 37 -1.17 0.90 -10.71
CA GLY A 37 -0.26 -0.15 -10.27
C GLY A 37 -0.17 -0.27 -8.76
N SER A 38 0.14 -1.47 -8.28
CA SER A 38 0.53 -1.72 -6.90
C SER A 38 1.78 -2.57 -6.85
N ILE A 39 2.57 -2.43 -5.79
CA ILE A 39 3.64 -3.36 -5.49
C ILE A 39 3.38 -4.03 -4.15
N TRP A 40 3.59 -5.33 -4.13
CA TRP A 40 3.74 -6.09 -2.91
C TRP A 40 5.24 -6.29 -2.68
N TYR A 41 5.89 -5.30 -2.10
CA TYR A 41 7.35 -5.19 -2.12
C TYR A 41 8.06 -6.33 -1.36
N GLU A 42 7.49 -6.80 -0.25
CA GLU A 42 7.98 -7.99 0.45
C GLU A 42 7.69 -9.31 -0.28
N PHE A 43 6.77 -9.32 -1.25
CA PHE A 43 6.64 -10.46 -2.15
C PHE A 43 7.73 -10.40 -3.24
N ALA A 44 7.96 -9.21 -3.82
CA ALA A 44 8.89 -9.03 -4.94
C ALA A 44 10.37 -9.24 -4.57
N LEU A 45 10.78 -8.94 -3.33
CA LEU A 45 12.14 -9.23 -2.82
C LEU A 45 12.33 -10.70 -2.43
N PHE A 46 11.24 -11.41 -2.14
CA PHE A 46 11.22 -12.80 -1.69
C PHE A 46 10.43 -13.66 -2.66
N ALA A 47 10.56 -13.40 -3.96
CA ALA A 47 10.44 -14.44 -4.97
C ALA A 47 11.87 -14.91 -5.26
N PRO A 48 12.54 -15.69 -4.38
CA PRO A 48 13.88 -16.07 -4.65
C PRO A 48 13.84 -17.29 -5.59
N ALA A 49 14.76 -17.30 -6.52
CA ALA A 49 15.35 -18.55 -6.96
C ALA A 49 16.13 -19.20 -5.78
N SER A 50 15.44 -19.59 -4.70
CA SER A 50 16.01 -20.33 -3.57
C SER A 50 15.48 -21.76 -3.57
N GLU A 51 16.41 -22.72 -3.61
CA GLU A 51 16.13 -24.16 -3.57
C GLU A 51 15.63 -24.65 -2.21
N ASP A 52 15.69 -23.79 -1.18
CA ASP A 52 15.22 -24.11 0.17
C ASP A 52 13.71 -23.83 0.29
N LYS A 53 12.94 -24.92 0.26
CA LYS A 53 11.49 -24.97 0.49
C LYS A 53 11.13 -24.70 1.95
N GLU A 54 11.46 -23.51 2.45
CA GLU A 54 10.81 -23.02 3.66
C GLU A 54 9.37 -22.64 3.27
N GLU A 55 8.38 -23.24 3.95
CA GLU A 55 6.94 -23.16 3.64
C GLU A 55 6.56 -21.75 3.19
N SER A 56 6.33 -21.64 1.88
CA SER A 56 6.11 -20.38 1.24
C SER A 56 4.74 -19.88 1.68
N LEU A 57 4.67 -18.68 2.27
CA LEU A 57 3.41 -18.03 2.68
C LEU A 57 2.43 -17.79 1.50
N VAL A 58 2.80 -18.25 0.29
CA VAL A 58 2.08 -18.12 -0.97
C VAL A 58 1.49 -19.43 -1.49
N ASP A 59 1.63 -20.55 -0.79
CA ASP A 59 1.03 -21.85 -1.18
C ASP A 59 -0.50 -21.77 -1.37
N ASN A 60 -1.14 -20.76 -0.77
CA ASN A 60 -2.59 -20.55 -0.86
C ASN A 60 -3.03 -19.53 -1.93
N VAL A 61 -2.12 -18.99 -2.75
CA VAL A 61 -2.50 -18.06 -3.83
C VAL A 61 -1.85 -18.43 -5.18
N PRO A 62 -2.35 -19.49 -5.86
CA PRO A 62 -1.75 -20.07 -7.07
C PRO A 62 -1.62 -19.13 -8.27
N ILE A 63 -2.34 -18.00 -8.26
CA ILE A 63 -2.27 -17.01 -9.33
C ILE A 63 -1.04 -16.10 -9.22
N PHE A 64 -0.48 -15.92 -8.02
CA PHE A 64 0.67 -15.02 -7.84
C PHE A 64 1.99 -15.64 -8.32
N GLU A 65 2.20 -16.95 -8.17
CA GLU A 65 3.39 -17.62 -8.72
C GLU A 65 3.50 -17.48 -10.24
N LYS A 66 2.36 -17.37 -10.95
CA LYS A 66 2.33 -17.26 -12.42
C LYS A 66 2.39 -15.81 -12.93
N VAL A 67 2.15 -14.82 -12.07
CA VAL A 67 1.94 -13.41 -12.48
C VAL A 67 2.91 -12.44 -11.81
N ALA A 68 3.48 -12.80 -10.66
CA ALA A 68 4.44 -11.96 -9.97
C ALA A 68 5.79 -11.98 -10.69
N GLN A 69 6.09 -10.90 -11.40
CA GLN A 69 7.42 -10.65 -11.93
C GLN A 69 8.26 -9.92 -10.87
N PRO A 70 9.50 -10.36 -10.60
CA PRO A 70 10.40 -9.59 -9.76
C PRO A 70 10.76 -8.29 -10.48
N LEU A 71 10.20 -7.18 -10.02
CA LEU A 71 10.53 -5.84 -10.50
C LEU A 71 11.44 -5.15 -9.48
N THR A 72 12.48 -4.48 -9.97
CA THR A 72 13.25 -3.58 -9.10
C THR A 72 12.40 -2.36 -8.74
N TRP A 73 12.77 -1.68 -7.66
CA TRP A 73 12.11 -0.44 -7.25
C TRP A 73 12.06 0.58 -8.39
N GLU A 74 13.16 0.75 -9.11
CA GLU A 74 13.33 1.75 -10.17
C GLU A 74 12.38 1.47 -11.34
N VAL A 75 12.18 0.20 -11.68
CA VAL A 75 11.24 -0.19 -12.74
C VAL A 75 9.80 0.02 -12.27
N ALA A 76 9.47 -0.45 -11.06
CA ALA A 76 8.11 -0.42 -10.56
C ALA A 76 7.58 0.99 -10.24
N THR A 77 8.47 1.94 -9.91
CA THR A 77 8.11 3.30 -9.49
C THR A 77 8.43 4.37 -10.52
N LYS A 78 9.00 4.01 -11.68
CA LYS A 78 9.48 4.93 -12.72
C LYS A 78 8.50 6.07 -13.04
N ASN A 79 7.22 5.74 -13.16
CA ASN A 79 6.16 6.68 -13.53
C ASN A 79 5.20 6.97 -12.36
N GLY A 80 5.65 6.78 -11.12
CA GLY A 80 4.79 6.76 -9.94
C GLY A 80 4.22 5.39 -9.63
N LEU A 81 3.52 5.30 -8.50
CA LEU A 81 2.96 4.08 -7.96
C LEU A 81 1.66 4.39 -7.23
N GLY A 82 0.60 3.62 -7.51
CA GLY A 82 -0.69 3.76 -6.85
C GLY A 82 -0.70 3.26 -5.41
N GLN A 83 -0.17 2.05 -5.17
CA GLN A 83 -0.28 1.41 -3.85
C GLN A 83 0.99 0.67 -3.41
N PHE A 84 1.32 0.78 -2.12
CA PHE A 84 2.10 -0.21 -1.39
C PHE A 84 1.13 -1.21 -0.76
N THR A 85 1.16 -2.44 -1.24
CA THR A 85 0.27 -3.52 -0.80
C THR A 85 0.99 -4.41 0.21
N ARG A 86 0.27 -4.72 1.29
CA ARG A 86 0.69 -5.65 2.36
C ARG A 86 2.05 -5.32 3.00
N PRO A 87 2.33 -4.06 3.37
CA PRO A 87 3.62 -3.67 3.94
C PRO A 87 3.87 -4.22 5.36
N PHE A 88 2.83 -4.72 6.05
CA PHE A 88 2.93 -5.32 7.37
C PHE A 88 2.74 -6.84 7.30
N GLY A 89 1.51 -7.30 7.12
CA GLY A 89 1.13 -8.68 7.47
C GLY A 89 1.52 -9.75 6.46
N THR A 90 2.46 -9.44 5.57
CA THR A 90 3.24 -10.45 4.82
C THR A 90 4.17 -11.20 5.76
N LYS A 91 4.71 -10.51 6.77
CA LYS A 91 5.57 -11.09 7.80
C LYS A 91 5.12 -10.59 9.17
N PRO A 92 5.46 -11.29 10.26
CA PRO A 92 5.19 -10.81 11.60
C PRO A 92 6.15 -9.66 11.95
N ILE A 93 5.94 -8.48 11.36
CA ILE A 93 6.69 -7.26 11.69
C ILE A 93 5.91 -6.42 12.70
N ALA A 94 6.61 -5.77 13.63
CA ALA A 94 5.96 -4.86 14.57
C ALA A 94 5.49 -3.59 13.84
N ALA A 95 4.37 -3.02 14.29
CA ALA A 95 3.77 -1.82 13.69
C ALA A 95 4.76 -0.64 13.55
N ALA A 96 5.61 -0.42 14.56
CA ALA A 96 6.60 0.65 14.54
C ALA A 96 7.69 0.45 13.46
N ASP A 97 8.08 -0.79 13.19
CA ASP A 97 9.04 -1.13 12.14
C ASP A 97 8.44 -0.93 10.75
N GLY A 98 7.22 -1.43 10.53
CA GLY A 98 6.52 -1.26 9.26
C GLY A 98 6.23 0.22 8.96
N ALA A 99 5.84 1.01 9.96
CA ALA A 99 5.65 2.46 9.81
C ALA A 99 6.94 3.18 9.38
N ARG A 100 8.09 2.85 10.00
CA ARG A 100 9.40 3.41 9.60
C ARG A 100 9.73 3.09 8.15
N LYS A 101 9.49 1.85 7.73
CA LYS A 101 9.72 1.38 6.35
C LYS A 101 8.84 2.12 5.34
N ILE A 102 7.55 2.26 5.62
CA ILE A 102 6.61 3.02 4.79
C ILE A 102 7.05 4.47 4.65
N ILE A 103 7.47 5.13 5.74
CA ILE A 103 7.95 6.52 5.70
C ILE A 103 9.16 6.65 4.77
N GLU A 104 10.09 5.70 4.83
CA GLU A 104 11.25 5.66 3.92
C GLU A 104 10.81 5.53 2.46
N TRP A 105 9.94 4.57 2.16
CA TRP A 105 9.42 4.35 0.81
C TRP A 105 8.64 5.54 0.26
N GLN A 106 7.79 6.17 1.06
CA GLN A 106 7.05 7.36 0.67
C GLN A 106 8.00 8.52 0.36
N LYS A 107 9.00 8.77 1.23
CA LYS A 107 10.01 9.81 0.99
C LYS A 107 10.77 9.54 -0.30
N ARG A 108 11.16 8.29 -0.55
CA ARG A 108 11.86 7.88 -1.77
C ARG A 108 10.99 8.09 -3.01
N LEU A 109 9.75 7.59 -3.01
CA LEU A 109 8.80 7.70 -4.11
C LEU A 109 8.50 9.18 -4.45
N VAL A 110 8.22 10.01 -3.44
CA VAL A 110 7.92 11.43 -3.65
C VAL A 110 9.13 12.21 -4.17
N LYS A 111 10.35 11.82 -3.77
CA LYS A 111 11.60 12.46 -4.20
C LYS A 111 12.01 12.04 -5.61
N GLU A 112 11.83 10.77 -5.96
CA GLU A 112 12.34 10.18 -7.21
C GLU A 112 11.35 10.31 -8.38
N THR A 113 10.08 10.64 -8.11
CA THR A 113 9.05 10.82 -9.15
C THR A 113 8.79 12.29 -9.45
N ARG A 114 8.53 12.61 -10.73
CA ARG A 114 8.36 13.98 -11.23
C ARG A 114 7.28 14.78 -10.48
N LEU A 115 6.11 14.17 -10.33
CA LEU A 115 4.93 14.80 -9.70
C LEU A 115 4.93 14.70 -8.17
N GLY A 116 5.75 13.81 -7.60
CA GLY A 116 5.86 13.61 -6.15
C GLY A 116 4.55 13.15 -5.49
N ILE A 117 3.83 12.25 -6.15
CA ILE A 117 2.56 11.70 -5.64
C ILE A 117 2.89 10.54 -4.68
N PRO A 118 2.40 10.58 -3.42
CA PRO A 118 2.57 9.45 -2.51
C PRO A 118 1.65 8.29 -2.90
N ALA A 119 2.06 7.06 -2.59
CA ALA A 119 1.23 5.87 -2.82
C ALA A 119 0.25 5.66 -1.66
N ILE A 120 -0.88 5.02 -1.93
CA ILE A 120 -1.80 4.53 -0.89
C ILE A 120 -1.12 3.34 -0.17
N VAL A 121 -1.25 3.29 1.14
CA VAL A 121 -0.82 2.16 1.95
C VAL A 121 -2.01 1.24 2.13
N HIS A 122 -1.96 0.05 1.55
CA HIS A 122 -3.06 -0.92 1.53
C HIS A 122 -2.65 -2.15 2.34
N GLU A 123 -3.39 -2.44 3.41
CA GLU A 123 -3.17 -3.60 4.27
C GLU A 123 -4.48 -4.36 4.54
N GLU A 124 -4.35 -5.64 4.89
CA GLU A 124 -5.44 -6.50 5.33
C GLU A 124 -5.94 -6.11 6.74
N CYS A 125 -7.25 -6.00 6.87
CA CYS A 125 -7.91 -5.63 8.13
C CYS A 125 -9.12 -6.51 8.50
N LEU A 126 -9.26 -7.70 7.87
CA LEU A 126 -10.45 -8.56 7.99
C LEU A 126 -10.84 -8.89 9.44
N THR A 127 -9.84 -9.11 10.30
CA THR A 127 -10.03 -9.48 11.71
C THR A 127 -9.17 -8.63 12.64
N GLY A 128 -8.83 -7.40 12.24
CA GLY A 128 -7.81 -6.59 12.90
C GLY A 128 -6.77 -6.12 11.91
N PHE A 129 -6.08 -5.03 12.22
CA PHE A 129 -4.91 -4.59 11.46
C PHE A 129 -3.87 -5.71 11.44
N THR A 130 -3.53 -6.23 10.27
CA THR A 130 -2.69 -7.43 10.15
C THR A 130 -1.20 -7.08 10.33
N THR A 131 -0.75 -6.96 11.58
CA THR A 131 0.66 -6.72 11.96
C THR A 131 0.97 -7.39 13.30
N LEU A 132 2.26 -7.59 13.62
CA LEU A 132 2.66 -8.20 14.89
C LEU A 132 2.30 -7.28 16.06
N GLY A 133 1.53 -7.81 17.00
CA GLY A 133 1.15 -7.12 18.24
C GLY A 133 -0.14 -6.30 18.14
N ALA A 134 -0.79 -6.22 16.98
CA ALA A 134 -2.11 -5.61 16.84
C ALA A 134 -3.23 -6.50 17.40
N THR A 135 -4.39 -5.89 17.66
CA THR A 135 -5.54 -6.58 18.23
C THR A 135 -6.18 -7.52 17.20
N SER A 136 -6.36 -8.80 17.58
CA SER A 136 -7.15 -9.75 16.80
C SER A 136 -8.60 -9.81 17.29
N PHE A 137 -9.54 -9.62 16.37
CA PHE A 137 -10.98 -9.67 16.60
C PHE A 137 -11.59 -10.97 16.06
N PRO A 138 -12.83 -11.32 16.46
CA PRO A 138 -13.58 -12.39 15.81
C PRO A 138 -13.70 -12.18 14.29
N THR A 139 -13.85 -13.27 13.55
CA THR A 139 -14.10 -13.22 12.09
C THR A 139 -15.39 -12.43 11.79
N PRO A 140 -15.57 -11.94 10.54
CA PRO A 140 -16.81 -11.25 10.17
C PRO A 140 -18.08 -12.05 10.49
N LEU A 141 -18.04 -13.38 10.37
CA LEU A 141 -19.16 -14.25 10.76
C LEU A 141 -19.41 -14.22 12.28
N GLY A 142 -18.36 -14.25 13.10
CA GLY A 142 -18.47 -14.13 14.54
C GLY A 142 -18.97 -12.76 14.99
N LEU A 143 -18.50 -11.68 14.35
CA LEU A 143 -18.99 -10.32 14.58
C LEU A 143 -20.46 -10.18 14.18
N ALA A 144 -20.88 -10.74 13.04
CA ALA A 144 -22.26 -10.73 12.58
C ALA A 144 -23.21 -11.46 13.55
N ALA A 145 -22.74 -12.53 14.20
CA ALA A 145 -23.53 -13.28 15.19
C ALA A 145 -23.86 -12.48 16.46
N THR A 146 -23.26 -11.30 16.66
CA THR A 146 -23.65 -10.39 17.75
C THR A 146 -24.98 -9.69 17.48
N PHE A 147 -25.36 -9.54 16.20
CA PHE A 147 -26.48 -8.70 15.75
C PHE A 147 -26.47 -7.28 16.33
N ASP A 148 -25.28 -6.73 16.63
CA ASP A 148 -25.11 -5.40 17.24
C ASP A 148 -24.20 -4.51 16.39
N GLU A 149 -24.82 -3.59 15.64
CA GLU A 149 -24.11 -2.61 14.81
C GLU A 149 -23.18 -1.69 15.61
N LYS A 150 -23.51 -1.38 16.87
CA LYS A 150 -22.67 -0.52 17.72
C LYS A 150 -21.40 -1.25 18.14
N VAL A 151 -21.44 -2.57 18.28
CA VAL A 151 -20.24 -3.38 18.50
C VAL A 151 -19.37 -3.38 17.25
N ILE A 152 -19.98 -3.55 16.07
CA ILE A 152 -19.25 -3.50 14.78
C ILE A 152 -18.56 -2.15 14.61
N GLU A 153 -19.26 -1.04 14.86
CA GLU A 153 -18.68 0.31 14.76
C GLU A 153 -17.48 0.50 15.70
N LYS A 154 -17.59 0.01 16.95
CA LYS A 154 -16.47 0.08 17.93
C LYS A 154 -15.27 -0.75 17.49
N VAL A 155 -15.51 -1.95 16.96
CA VAL A 155 -14.46 -2.84 16.47
C VAL A 155 -13.78 -2.23 15.25
N SER A 156 -14.53 -1.77 14.24
CA SER A 156 -13.98 -1.10 13.06
C SER A 156 -13.21 0.18 13.41
N ALA A 157 -13.71 0.97 14.38
CA ALA A 157 -12.98 2.14 14.87
C ALA A 157 -11.69 1.76 15.61
N ALA A 158 -11.64 0.61 16.30
CA ALA A 158 -10.41 0.11 16.89
C ALA A 158 -9.41 -0.33 15.82
N MET A 159 -9.88 -1.11 14.83
CA MET A 159 -9.07 -1.52 13.67
C MET A 159 -8.46 -0.33 12.91
N GLY A 160 -9.18 0.79 12.79
CA GLY A 160 -8.68 1.99 12.11
C GLY A 160 -7.79 2.90 12.97
N ARG A 161 -7.74 2.69 14.29
CA ARG A 161 -6.81 3.40 15.20
C ARG A 161 -5.47 2.68 15.33
N ASP A 162 -5.50 1.34 15.33
CA ASP A 162 -4.33 0.47 15.34
C ASP A 162 -3.49 0.69 14.06
#